data_AF-A0A7K5FYW0-F1
#
_entry.id   AF-A0A7K5FYW0-F1
#
_cell.length_a   1.000
_cell.length_b   1.000
_cell.length_c   1.000
_cell.angle_alpha   90.00
_cell.angle_beta   90.00
_cell.angle_gamma   90.00
#
_symmetry.space_group_name_H-M   'P 1'
#
loop_
_entity.id
_entity.type
_entity.pdbx_description
1 polymer ?
#
loop_
_entity_poly.entity_id
_entity_poly.type
_entity_poly.pdbx_seq_one_letter_code
_entity_poly.pdbx_strand_id
1 'polypeptide(L)'
;LPLVPHRPLFAPPPEQRMVLVACGPYTPSDSIAYDPLSDLVAVITRDRPDVCVLFGPFLDAKHEQVENCQLLGPFSDVFKLCLKMIIEGTRSAGSQLVFVPSARDVHHDYVYPQPPFRYPELPREDKQRVHFVSDPCTLEVD
;
A
#
# COMPACT_ATOMS: atom_id res chain seq x y z
N LEU A 1 3.32 55.84 -0.62
CA LEU A 1 4.07 54.63 -1.03
C LEU A 1 3.30 53.41 -0.54
N PRO A 2 2.96 52.42 -1.38
CA PRO A 2 2.30 51.22 -0.91
C PRO A 2 3.30 50.37 -0.11
N LEU A 3 2.87 49.90 1.05
CA LEU A 3 3.63 49.03 1.94
C LEU A 3 3.90 47.69 1.23
N VAL A 4 5.17 47.32 1.12
CA VAL A 4 5.57 46.00 0.62
C VAL A 4 5.13 44.96 1.66
N PRO A 5 4.43 43.87 1.29
CA PRO A 5 4.08 42.85 2.26
C PRO A 5 5.34 42.27 2.88
N HIS A 6 5.47 42.36 4.20
CA HIS A 6 6.55 41.72 4.93
C HIS A 6 6.43 40.21 4.74
N ARG A 7 7.25 39.65 3.85
CA ARG A 7 7.51 38.21 3.83
C ARG A 7 8.15 37.87 5.18
N PRO A 8 7.57 36.99 6.02
CA PRO A 8 8.22 36.60 7.26
C PRO A 8 9.60 36.03 6.92
N LEU A 9 10.64 36.65 7.49
CA LEU A 9 12.06 36.38 7.20
C LEU A 9 12.49 34.95 7.57
N PHE A 10 11.63 34.21 8.28
CA PHE A 10 11.89 32.87 8.79
C PHE A 10 10.60 32.04 8.80
N ALA A 11 10.04 31.73 7.62
CA ALA A 11 9.20 30.54 7.54
C ALA A 11 10.13 29.33 7.75
N PRO A 12 9.79 28.35 8.62
CA PRO A 12 10.53 27.09 8.62
C PRO A 12 10.55 26.55 7.19
N PRO A 13 11.65 25.92 6.74
CA PRO A 13 11.65 25.27 5.45
C PRO A 13 10.45 24.31 5.39
N PRO A 14 9.75 24.21 4.25
CA PRO A 14 8.65 23.27 4.12
C PRO A 14 9.11 21.90 4.59
N GLU A 15 8.30 21.23 5.41
CA GLU A 15 8.62 19.89 5.90
C GLU A 15 8.86 18.98 4.68
N GLN A 16 10.04 18.38 4.62
CA GLN A 16 10.37 17.49 3.52
C GLN A 16 9.68 16.14 3.75
N ARG A 17 8.82 15.74 2.81
CA ARG A 17 8.15 14.44 2.82
C ARG A 17 8.86 13.43 1.93
N MET A 18 8.97 12.20 2.42
CA MET A 18 9.41 11.04 1.64
C MET A 18 8.21 10.15 1.33
N VAL A 19 7.95 9.96 0.03
CA VAL A 19 6.94 9.02 -0.46
C VAL A 19 7.63 7.83 -1.11
N LEU A 20 7.33 6.63 -0.62
CA LEU A 20 7.73 5.37 -1.25
C LEU A 20 6.56 4.85 -2.10
N VAL A 21 6.87 4.39 -3.31
CA VAL A 21 5.88 3.78 -4.21
C VAL A 21 6.36 2.40 -4.62
N ALA A 22 5.48 1.41 -4.55
CA ALA A 22 5.74 0.05 -5.01
C ALA A 22 4.48 -0.53 -5.68
N CYS A 23 4.69 -1.45 -6.61
CA CYS A 23 3.62 -2.12 -7.34
C CYS A 23 3.92 -3.63 -7.39
N GLY A 24 2.88 -4.45 -7.24
CA GLY A 24 3.00 -5.89 -7.34
C GLY A 24 3.40 -6.38 -8.73
N PRO A 25 3.68 -7.69 -8.90
CA PRO A 25 3.43 -8.74 -7.92
C PRO A 25 4.43 -8.74 -6.75
N TYR A 26 3.95 -9.04 -5.55
CA TYR A 26 4.77 -9.07 -4.32
C TYR A 26 5.30 -10.47 -3.97
N THR A 27 5.11 -11.43 -4.87
CA THR A 27 5.66 -12.78 -4.78
C THR A 27 6.19 -13.19 -6.16
N PRO A 28 7.27 -14.00 -6.24
CA PRO A 28 7.77 -14.52 -7.51
C PRO A 28 6.73 -15.41 -8.19
N SER A 29 6.88 -15.68 -9.49
CA SER A 29 5.95 -16.55 -10.22
C SER A 29 6.04 -18.04 -9.84
N ASP A 30 7.15 -18.46 -9.26
CA ASP A 30 7.48 -19.84 -8.89
C ASP A 30 7.37 -20.10 -7.38
N SER A 31 6.96 -19.10 -6.59
CA SER A 31 6.91 -19.19 -5.12
C SER A 31 5.75 -18.37 -4.55
N ILE A 32 5.17 -18.88 -3.46
CA ILE A 32 4.17 -18.19 -2.64
C ILE A 32 4.74 -17.77 -1.27
N ALA A 33 6.07 -17.74 -1.14
CA ALA A 33 6.75 -17.38 0.10
C ALA A 33 6.73 -15.87 0.39
N TYR A 34 6.36 -15.03 -0.60
CA TYR A 34 6.33 -13.56 -0.45
C TYR A 34 7.68 -12.98 0.01
N ASP A 35 8.80 -13.52 -0.48
CA ASP A 35 10.14 -12.99 -0.17
C ASP A 35 10.32 -11.51 -0.60
N PRO A 36 9.89 -11.08 -1.81
CA PRO A 36 9.97 -9.68 -2.21
C PRO A 36 9.13 -8.74 -1.30
N LEU A 37 8.02 -9.24 -0.77
CA LEU A 37 7.21 -8.51 0.20
C LEU A 37 7.97 -8.30 1.52
N SER A 38 8.67 -9.34 1.98
CA SER A 38 9.48 -9.27 3.20
C SER A 38 10.63 -8.27 3.04
N ASP A 39 11.28 -8.24 1.88
CA ASP A 39 12.30 -7.25 1.55
C ASP A 39 11.72 -5.82 1.51
N LEU A 40 10.54 -5.63 0.92
CA LEU A 40 9.86 -4.34 0.91
C LEU A 40 9.52 -3.85 2.33
N VAL A 41 9.01 -4.73 3.19
CA VAL A 41 8.75 -4.41 4.60
C VAL A 41 10.05 -3.98 5.30
N ALA A 42 11.17 -4.64 5.03
CA ALA A 42 12.48 -4.27 5.57
C ALA A 42 12.92 -2.88 5.09
N VAL A 43 12.72 -2.56 3.81
CA VAL A 43 13.00 -1.24 3.23
C VAL A 43 12.15 -0.16 3.90
N ILE A 44 10.83 -0.35 4.02
CA ILE A 44 9.92 0.61 4.66
C ILE A 44 10.33 0.83 6.14
N THR A 45 10.69 -0.25 6.84
CA THR A 45 11.11 -0.18 8.24
C THR A 45 12.43 0.55 8.42
N ARG A 46 13.39 0.33 7.51
CA ARG A 46 14.71 0.97 7.52
C ARG A 46 14.63 2.45 7.17
N ASP A 47 13.94 2.78 6.08
CA ASP A 47 13.95 4.12 5.49
C ASP A 47 12.86 5.02 6.09
N ARG A 48 11.83 4.42 6.72
CA ARG A 48 10.73 5.10 7.41
C ARG A 48 10.11 6.25 6.59
N PRO A 49 9.66 5.99 5.34
CA PRO A 49 9.00 7.02 4.54
C PRO A 49 7.74 7.52 5.25
N ASP A 50 7.36 8.79 5.02
CA ASP A 50 6.12 9.35 5.55
C ASP A 50 4.89 8.62 4.99
N VAL A 51 4.92 8.29 3.70
CA VAL A 51 3.82 7.63 2.98
C VAL A 51 4.37 6.49 2.10
N CYS A 52 3.68 5.35 2.10
CA CYS A 52 3.87 4.25 1.18
C CYS A 52 2.62 4.06 0.32
N VAL A 53 2.72 4.23 -0.99
CA VAL A 53 1.64 3.91 -1.92
C VAL A 53 1.93 2.55 -2.55
N LEU A 54 1.07 1.59 -2.26
CA LEU A 54 1.24 0.18 -2.62
C LEU A 54 0.13 -0.21 -3.59
N PHE A 55 0.52 -0.49 -4.83
CA PHE A 55 -0.38 -0.89 -5.90
C PHE A 55 -0.44 -2.41 -6.01
N GLY A 56 -1.63 -2.95 -6.25
CA GLY A 56 -1.78 -4.37 -6.59
C GLY A 56 -1.05 -4.77 -7.88
N PRO A 57 -1.02 -6.08 -8.21
CA PRO A 57 -1.74 -7.13 -7.50
C PRO A 57 -1.02 -7.60 -6.22
N PHE A 58 -1.78 -7.72 -5.14
CA PHE A 58 -1.36 -8.33 -3.87
C PHE A 58 -1.51 -9.85 -3.90
N LEU A 59 -2.54 -10.33 -4.60
CA LEU A 59 -2.67 -11.71 -5.03
C LEU A 59 -3.00 -11.72 -6.52
N ASP A 60 -1.99 -12.04 -7.31
CA ASP A 60 -2.04 -11.91 -8.76
C ASP A 60 -2.85 -13.03 -9.41
N ALA A 61 -3.92 -12.64 -10.11
CA ALA A 61 -4.76 -13.53 -10.90
C ALA A 61 -3.99 -14.31 -11.97
N LYS A 62 -2.81 -13.82 -12.38
CA LYS A 62 -1.92 -14.49 -13.35
C LYS A 62 -0.81 -15.31 -12.71
N HIS A 63 -0.79 -15.45 -11.38
CA HIS A 63 0.16 -16.34 -10.72
C HIS A 63 -0.23 -17.79 -11.01
N GLU A 64 0.73 -18.65 -11.34
CA GLU A 64 0.46 -20.03 -11.82
C GLU A 64 -0.44 -20.82 -10.85
N GLN A 65 -0.16 -20.76 -9.55
CA GLN A 65 -0.98 -21.43 -8.53
C GLN A 65 -2.38 -20.84 -8.36
N VAL A 66 -2.59 -19.57 -8.74
CA VAL A 66 -3.91 -18.92 -8.71
C VAL A 66 -4.72 -19.35 -9.92
N GLU A 67 -4.15 -19.30 -11.13
CA GLU A 67 -4.81 -19.74 -12.37
C GLU A 67 -5.20 -21.22 -12.32
N ASN A 68 -4.35 -22.05 -11.70
CA ASN A 68 -4.59 -23.49 -11.56
C ASN A 68 -5.37 -23.88 -10.29
N CYS A 69 -5.84 -22.91 -9.49
CA CYS A 69 -6.59 -23.14 -8.24
C CYS A 69 -5.87 -24.09 -7.26
N GLN A 70 -4.56 -23.93 -7.10
CA GLN A 70 -3.70 -24.79 -6.27
C GLN A 70 -3.48 -24.26 -4.84
N LEU A 71 -4.04 -23.09 -4.51
CA LEU A 71 -3.89 -22.50 -3.18
C LEU A 71 -4.75 -23.21 -2.13
N LEU A 72 -4.18 -23.40 -0.95
CA LEU A 72 -4.84 -24.00 0.21
C LEU A 72 -5.68 -22.94 0.95
N GLY A 73 -6.79 -22.50 0.34
CA GLY A 73 -7.75 -21.60 0.98
C GLY A 73 -8.39 -20.59 0.02
N PRO A 74 -9.38 -19.82 0.48
CA PRO A 74 -9.98 -18.73 -0.30
C PRO A 74 -8.94 -17.68 -0.69
N PHE A 75 -9.03 -17.15 -1.90
CA PHE A 75 -8.17 -16.06 -2.36
C PHE A 75 -8.22 -14.82 -1.45
N SER A 76 -9.38 -14.55 -0.86
CA SER A 76 -9.55 -13.48 0.14
C SER A 76 -8.63 -13.65 1.34
N ASP A 77 -8.37 -14.88 1.77
CA ASP A 77 -7.59 -15.16 2.99
C ASP A 77 -6.09 -15.00 2.72
N VAL A 78 -5.64 -15.39 1.54
CA VAL A 78 -4.26 -15.16 1.08
C VAL A 78 -3.98 -13.67 0.89
N PHE A 79 -4.93 -12.93 0.28
CA PHE A 79 -4.86 -11.47 0.21
C PHE A 79 -4.76 -10.83 1.61
N LYS A 80 -5.60 -11.27 2.56
CA LYS A 80 -5.56 -10.77 3.94
C LYS A 80 -4.23 -11.06 4.63
N LEU A 81 -3.62 -12.22 4.38
CA LEU A 81 -2.29 -12.55 4.90
C LEU A 81 -1.23 -11.59 4.36
N CYS A 82 -1.25 -11.31 3.05
CA CYS A 82 -0.35 -10.36 2.40
C CYS A 82 -0.48 -8.95 3.02
N LEU A 83 -1.71 -8.43 3.15
CA LEU A 83 -1.96 -7.13 3.78
C LEU A 83 -1.51 -7.12 5.24
N LYS A 84 -1.77 -8.20 5.99
CA LYS A 84 -1.35 -8.32 7.38
C LYS A 84 0.18 -8.26 7.52
N MET A 85 0.94 -8.92 6.64
CA MET A 85 2.41 -8.84 6.64
C MET A 85 2.90 -7.41 6.45
N ILE A 86 2.32 -6.66 5.50
CA ILE A 86 2.66 -5.25 5.27
C ILE A 86 2.29 -4.40 6.47
N ILE A 87 1.02 -4.47 6.90
CA ILE A 87 0.47 -3.64 7.97
C ILE A 87 1.27 -3.90 9.25
N GLU A 88 1.32 -5.13 9.73
CA GLU A 88 2.00 -5.45 10.99
C GLU A 88 3.50 -5.23 10.92
N GLY A 89 4.14 -5.64 9.82
CA GLY A 89 5.59 -5.54 9.62
C GLY A 89 6.10 -4.10 9.58
N THR A 90 5.26 -3.14 9.20
CA THR A 90 5.64 -1.71 9.09
C THR A 90 5.13 -0.85 10.25
N ARG A 91 4.49 -1.42 11.29
CA ARG A 91 4.01 -0.65 12.46
C ARG A 91 5.10 0.20 13.09
N SER A 92 6.31 -0.35 13.19
CA SER A 92 7.45 0.34 13.80
C SER A 92 7.89 1.57 12.98
N ALA A 93 7.66 1.59 11.66
CA ALA A 93 8.05 2.69 10.76
C ALA A 93 7.20 3.95 10.97
N GLY A 94 5.94 3.79 11.38
CA GLY A 94 4.99 4.90 11.53
C GLY A 94 4.49 5.49 10.19
N SER A 95 4.84 4.86 9.06
CA SER A 95 4.43 5.28 7.73
C SER A 95 2.91 5.19 7.54
N GLN A 96 2.36 6.15 6.80
CA GLN A 96 1.02 6.04 6.22
C GLN A 96 1.06 5.04 5.08
N LEU A 97 0.14 4.07 5.07
CA LEU A 97 0.01 3.06 4.03
C LEU A 97 -1.23 3.36 3.20
N VAL A 98 -1.05 3.51 1.88
CA VAL A 98 -2.12 3.70 0.92
C VAL A 98 -2.15 2.50 -0.01
N PHE A 99 -3.20 1.70 0.08
CA PHE A 99 -3.41 0.52 -0.75
C PHE A 99 -4.30 0.86 -1.95
N VAL A 100 -3.80 0.59 -3.14
CA VAL A 100 -4.49 0.81 -4.42
C VAL A 100 -4.75 -0.55 -5.09
N PRO A 101 -6.00 -0.87 -5.47
CA PRO A 101 -6.31 -2.14 -6.12
C PRO A 101 -5.75 -2.21 -7.54
N SER A 102 -5.71 -3.43 -8.09
CA SER A 102 -5.40 -3.71 -9.50
C SER A 102 -6.44 -4.65 -10.09
N ALA A 103 -6.71 -4.56 -11.40
CA ALA A 103 -7.60 -5.49 -12.10
C ALA A 103 -7.10 -6.95 -12.07
N ARG A 104 -5.86 -7.16 -11.63
CA ARG A 104 -5.24 -8.47 -11.40
C ARG A 104 -5.35 -8.96 -9.96
N ASP A 105 -5.96 -8.22 -9.04
CA ASP A 105 -6.26 -8.73 -7.70
C ASP A 105 -7.41 -9.74 -7.78
N VAL A 106 -7.09 -11.03 -7.75
CA VAL A 106 -8.05 -12.12 -8.05
C VAL A 106 -9.28 -12.16 -7.12
N HIS A 107 -9.17 -11.57 -5.93
CA HIS A 107 -10.22 -11.56 -4.92
C HIS A 107 -11.11 -10.30 -5.01
N HIS A 108 -10.82 -9.36 -5.91
CA HIS A 108 -11.44 -8.03 -5.98
C HIS A 108 -12.18 -7.80 -7.30
N ASP A 109 -12.96 -6.72 -7.37
CA ASP A 109 -13.69 -6.34 -8.59
C ASP A 109 -12.72 -6.11 -9.75
N TYR A 110 -12.93 -6.73 -10.91
CA TYR A 110 -11.97 -6.69 -12.04
C TYR A 110 -12.30 -5.61 -13.09
N VAL A 111 -13.36 -4.82 -12.88
CA VAL A 111 -13.84 -3.80 -13.82
C VAL A 111 -13.31 -2.44 -13.41
N TYR A 112 -12.75 -1.71 -14.37
CA TYR A 112 -12.30 -0.33 -14.16
C TYR A 112 -13.48 0.66 -14.30
N PRO A 113 -13.61 1.67 -13.43
CA PRO A 113 -12.81 1.93 -12.23
C PRO A 113 -13.14 0.96 -11.08
N GLN A 114 -12.13 0.57 -10.31
CA GLN A 114 -12.26 -0.36 -9.19
C GLN A 114 -12.51 0.39 -7.86
N PRO A 115 -13.43 -0.09 -7.00
CA PRO A 115 -13.61 0.49 -5.67
C PRO A 115 -12.43 0.17 -4.75
N PRO A 116 -12.29 0.86 -3.60
CA PRO A 116 -11.31 0.49 -2.58
C PRO A 116 -11.51 -0.93 -2.05
N PHE A 117 -10.42 -1.55 -1.57
CA PHE A 117 -10.50 -2.81 -0.85
C PHE A 117 -11.38 -2.70 0.40
N ARG A 118 -12.06 -3.80 0.75
CA ARG A 118 -12.81 -3.93 2.00
C ARG A 118 -12.01 -4.77 3.00
N TYR A 119 -11.63 -4.17 4.12
CA TYR A 119 -10.85 -4.84 5.17
C TYR A 119 -11.44 -4.57 6.57
N PRO A 120 -12.60 -5.18 6.90
CA PRO A 120 -13.33 -4.88 8.15
C PRO A 120 -12.59 -5.31 9.42
N GLU A 121 -11.71 -6.30 9.33
CA GLU A 121 -10.86 -6.78 10.43
C GLU A 121 -9.67 -5.86 10.78
N LEU A 122 -9.54 -4.68 10.17
CA LEU A 122 -8.45 -3.75 10.47
C LEU A 122 -8.44 -3.39 11.98
N PRO A 123 -7.32 -3.66 12.70
CA PRO A 123 -7.19 -3.29 14.11
C PRO A 123 -7.38 -1.79 14.33
N ARG A 124 -7.90 -1.41 15.49
CA ARG A 124 -8.22 -0.01 15.79
C ARG A 124 -6.97 0.88 15.76
N GLU A 125 -5.83 0.37 16.22
CA GLU A 125 -4.55 1.08 16.18
C GLU A 125 -4.06 1.36 14.75
N ASP A 126 -4.46 0.56 13.76
CA ASP A 126 -3.99 0.70 12.37
C ASP A 126 -4.91 1.61 11.54
N LYS A 127 -6.14 1.91 12.01
CA LYS A 127 -7.13 2.73 11.28
C LYS A 127 -6.66 4.15 10.96
N GLN A 128 -5.72 4.70 11.72
CA GLN A 128 -5.21 6.05 11.50
C GLN A 128 -4.11 6.11 10.44
N ARG A 129 -3.49 4.98 10.11
CA ARG A 129 -2.33 4.92 9.19
C ARG A 129 -2.58 4.09 7.94
N VAL A 130 -3.67 3.32 7.89
CA VAL A 130 -3.99 2.46 6.74
C VAL A 130 -5.18 3.04 5.99
N HIS A 131 -4.96 3.32 4.71
CA HIS A 131 -5.92 3.92 3.80
C HIS A 131 -6.12 2.99 2.60
N PHE A 132 -7.37 2.71 2.26
CA PHE A 132 -7.75 1.98 1.05
C PHE A 132 -8.40 2.98 0.09
N VAL A 133 -7.89 3.07 -1.14
CA VAL A 133 -8.39 3.99 -2.17
C VAL A 133 -8.80 3.23 -3.43
N SER A 134 -9.53 3.89 -4.33
CA SER A 134 -9.93 3.31 -5.62
C SER A 134 -8.77 3.25 -6.62
N ASP A 135 -8.94 2.44 -7.67
CA ASP A 135 -8.15 2.57 -8.90
C ASP A 135 -9.06 3.09 -10.03
N PRO A 136 -8.91 4.34 -10.50
CA PRO A 136 -7.87 5.30 -10.14
C PRO A 136 -8.25 6.09 -8.87
N CYS A 137 -7.29 6.83 -8.31
CA CYS A 137 -7.49 7.79 -7.22
C CYS A 137 -6.63 9.05 -7.45
N THR A 138 -7.14 10.22 -7.09
CA THR A 138 -6.33 11.43 -6.88
C THR A 138 -6.08 11.58 -5.40
N LEU A 139 -4.80 11.52 -5.01
CA LEU A 139 -4.35 11.64 -3.63
C LEU A 139 -3.49 12.88 -3.47
N GLU A 140 -3.79 13.70 -2.47
CA GLU A 140 -2.97 14.83 -2.04
C GLU A 140 -2.09 14.39 -0.88
N VAL A 141 -0.79 14.71 -0.96
CA VAL A 141 0.20 14.38 0.08
C VAL A 141 0.91 15.68 0.45
N ASP A 142 0.62 16.17 1.65
CA ASP A 142 1.15 17.41 2.24
C ASP A 142 2.46 17.20 3.01
#